data_AF-F6LX58-F1
#
_entry.id   AF-F6LX58-F1
#
_cell.length_a   1.000
_cell.length_b   1.000
_cell.length_c   1.000
_cell.angle_alpha   90.00
_cell.angle_beta   90.00
_cell.angle_gamma   90.00
#
_symmetry.space_group_name_H-M   'P 1'
#
loop_
_entity.id
_entity.type
_entity.pdbx_description
1 polymer ?
#
loop_
_entity_poly.entity_id
_entity_poly.type
_entity_poly.pdbx_seq_one_letter_code
_entity_poly.pdbx_strand_id
1 'polypeptide(L)'
;MVLEAHLQQAVLLKKVVDAMKDLCKEVNFDCSEKGLQVQSMDSSHVALVALLLRESAFSEFKCDRAASLGMNVESLGKIFKMCGPSDSLKLKWQNDADTVSFQCESGEDDRIADFDLKLMQIESEHMEIPEQQYKVLARLPSAEFMKICRDLKEFGETMQIQASKEGIRFSVQGDIGTGNVMLKPRESEKPEEKVTLTVHESVTATFALRYLVTFSKAAPLCSSVELGLGPDSPLSVKYELENADNGFMQFYLAPKIDE
;
A
#
# COMPACT_ATOMS: atom_id res chain seq x y z
N MET A 1 -6.18 28.82 -2.27
CA MET A 1 -6.35 27.44 -2.78
C MET A 1 -7.15 26.68 -1.74
N VAL A 2 -8.05 25.78 -2.11
CA VAL A 2 -8.85 25.00 -1.15
C VAL A 2 -8.79 23.53 -1.55
N LEU A 3 -8.39 22.71 -0.59
CA LEU A 3 -8.57 21.26 -0.58
C LEU A 3 -9.55 20.93 0.55
N GLU A 4 -10.64 20.26 0.20
CA GLU A 4 -11.56 19.64 1.14
C GLU A 4 -11.83 18.20 0.68
N ALA A 5 -11.54 17.23 1.54
CA ALA A 5 -11.75 15.83 1.24
C ALA A 5 -12.43 15.16 2.44
N HIS A 6 -13.58 14.52 2.21
CA HIS A 6 -14.38 13.86 3.24
C HIS A 6 -14.42 12.37 2.97
N LEU A 7 -13.88 11.59 3.91
CA LEU A 7 -13.96 10.13 3.92
C LEU A 7 -15.08 9.70 4.85
N GLN A 8 -15.95 8.81 4.37
CA GLN A 8 -16.99 8.21 5.21
C GLN A 8 -16.38 7.40 6.36
N GLN A 9 -15.23 6.75 6.13
CA GLN A 9 -14.54 5.96 7.15
C GLN A 9 -13.07 6.36 7.25
N ALA A 10 -12.70 6.98 8.37
CA ALA A 10 -11.33 7.36 8.71
C ALA A 10 -10.37 6.17 8.72
N VAL A 11 -10.90 4.96 8.98
CA VAL A 11 -10.13 3.72 9.05
C VAL A 11 -9.38 3.42 7.75
N LEU A 12 -9.86 3.88 6.60
CA LEU A 12 -9.18 3.68 5.32
C LEU A 12 -7.80 4.36 5.32
N LEU A 13 -7.73 5.66 5.63
CA LEU A 13 -6.46 6.38 5.71
C LEU A 13 -5.57 5.88 6.86
N LYS A 14 -6.17 5.45 7.97
CA LYS A 14 -5.43 4.79 9.06
C LYS A 14 -4.68 3.56 8.57
N LYS A 15 -5.38 2.65 7.86
CA LYS A 15 -4.78 1.43 7.29
C LYS A 15 -3.70 1.75 6.26
N VAL A 16 -3.92 2.75 5.41
CA VAL A 16 -2.94 3.22 4.42
C VAL A 16 -1.67 3.73 5.10
N VAL A 17 -1.80 4.59 6.13
CA VAL A 17 -0.67 5.10 6.92
C VAL A 17 0.05 3.97 7.64
N ASP A 18 -0.69 3.05 8.28
CA ASP A 18 -0.10 1.91 8.97
C ASP A 18 0.69 0.98 8.03
N ALA A 19 0.31 0.90 6.77
CA ALA A 19 0.99 0.10 5.76
C ALA A 19 2.28 0.74 5.20
N MET A 20 2.42 2.08 5.20
CA MET A 20 3.61 2.76 4.67
C MET A 20 4.56 3.33 5.73
N LYS A 21 4.14 3.49 6.99
CA LYS A 21 4.95 4.12 8.06
C LYS A 21 6.32 3.47 8.30
N ASP A 22 6.43 2.17 8.02
CA ASP A 22 7.69 1.42 8.21
C ASP A 22 8.59 1.47 6.97
N LEU A 23 8.11 2.06 5.87
CA LEU A 23 8.84 2.24 4.62
C LEU A 23 9.34 3.68 4.44
N CYS A 24 8.47 4.66 4.71
CA CYS A 24 8.74 6.08 4.51
C CYS A 24 8.35 6.88 5.76
N LYS A 25 9.22 7.80 6.18
CA LYS A 25 8.96 8.67 7.35
C LYS A 25 8.17 9.92 6.99
N GLU A 26 8.46 10.46 5.82
CA GLU A 26 7.97 11.74 5.32
C GLU A 26 7.56 11.52 3.88
N VAL A 27 6.35 11.97 3.50
CA VAL A 27 5.81 11.78 2.17
C VAL A 27 5.02 13.02 1.74
N ASN A 28 5.01 13.29 0.43
CA ASN A 28 4.11 14.28 -0.16
C ASN A 28 2.78 13.62 -0.53
N PHE A 29 1.69 14.24 -0.07
CA PHE A 29 0.35 13.98 -0.59
C PHE A 29 0.06 14.98 -1.70
N ASP A 30 0.18 14.52 -2.94
CA ASP A 30 -0.09 15.29 -4.14
C ASP A 30 -1.59 15.26 -4.42
N CYS A 31 -2.21 16.42 -4.24
CA CYS A 31 -3.63 16.65 -4.33
C CYS A 31 -3.95 17.26 -5.70
N SER A 32 -4.98 16.74 -6.36
CA SER A 32 -5.50 17.30 -7.61
C SER A 32 -7.01 17.06 -7.71
N GLU A 33 -7.67 17.62 -8.72
CA GLU A 33 -9.09 17.33 -9.01
C GLU A 33 -9.39 15.83 -9.14
N LYS A 34 -8.39 14.99 -9.48
CA LYS A 34 -8.56 13.54 -9.64
C LYS A 34 -8.52 12.76 -8.32
N GLY A 35 -8.11 13.39 -7.21
CA GLY A 35 -7.91 12.75 -5.92
C GLY A 35 -6.53 13.02 -5.31
N LEU A 36 -6.12 12.13 -4.39
CA LEU A 36 -4.85 12.18 -3.67
C LEU A 36 -3.89 11.10 -4.18
N GLN A 37 -2.62 11.47 -4.31
CA GLN A 37 -1.55 10.56 -4.68
C GLN A 37 -0.39 10.67 -3.70
N VAL A 38 0.30 9.56 -3.45
CA VAL A 38 1.58 9.55 -2.75
C VAL A 38 2.53 8.69 -3.55
N GLN A 39 3.74 9.18 -3.77
CA GLN A 39 4.84 8.40 -4.31
C GLN A 39 6.08 8.67 -3.48
N SER A 40 6.70 7.61 -2.96
CA SER A 40 7.93 7.74 -2.18
C SER A 40 8.79 6.49 -2.28
N MET A 41 10.10 6.69 -2.31
CA MET A 41 11.09 5.63 -2.13
C MET A 41 11.38 5.41 -0.64
N ASP A 42 11.87 4.22 -0.32
CA ASP A 42 12.51 3.95 0.96
C ASP A 42 13.92 4.56 1.00
N SER A 43 14.51 4.64 2.19
CA SER A 43 15.84 5.25 2.39
C SER A 43 16.98 4.53 1.67
N SER A 44 16.78 3.28 1.22
CA SER A 44 17.78 2.55 0.45
C SER A 44 17.55 2.59 -1.07
N HIS A 45 16.48 3.24 -1.53
CA HIS A 45 16.10 3.31 -2.95
C HIS A 45 15.91 1.94 -3.62
N VAL A 46 15.49 0.92 -2.86
CA VAL A 46 15.23 -0.44 -3.35
C VAL A 46 13.73 -0.73 -3.43
N ALA A 47 12.93 -0.01 -2.64
CA ALA A 47 11.49 -0.13 -2.59
C ALA A 47 10.80 1.21 -2.83
N LEU A 48 9.65 1.17 -3.53
CA LEU A 48 8.80 2.32 -3.78
C LEU A 48 7.37 2.02 -3.33
N VAL A 49 6.71 2.99 -2.71
CA VAL A 49 5.28 2.98 -2.46
C VAL A 49 4.59 3.99 -3.38
N ALA A 50 3.49 3.56 -3.98
CA ALA A 50 2.57 4.38 -4.76
C ALA A 50 1.16 4.21 -4.20
N LEU A 51 0.56 5.31 -3.74
CA LEU A 51 -0.82 5.38 -3.32
C LEU A 51 -1.60 6.21 -4.34
N LEU A 52 -2.78 5.74 -4.70
CA LEU A 52 -3.77 6.51 -5.44
C LEU A 52 -5.12 6.36 -4.73
N LEU A 53 -5.66 7.48 -4.25
CA LEU A 53 -7.03 7.63 -3.78
C LEU A 53 -7.75 8.53 -4.77
N ARG A 54 -8.66 7.97 -5.56
CA ARG A 54 -9.45 8.74 -6.52
C ARG A 54 -10.53 9.55 -5.81
N GLU A 55 -11.07 10.56 -6.48
CA GLU A 55 -12.23 11.32 -6.01
C GLU A 55 -13.38 10.42 -5.51
N SER A 56 -13.64 9.31 -6.20
CA SER A 56 -14.64 8.29 -5.84
C SER A 56 -14.45 7.62 -4.47
N ALA A 57 -13.24 7.67 -3.90
CA ALA A 57 -12.99 7.17 -2.55
C ALA A 57 -13.56 8.08 -1.46
N PHE A 58 -13.99 9.31 -1.81
CA PHE A 58 -14.48 10.32 -0.89
C PHE A 58 -15.99 10.54 -1.07
N SER A 59 -16.69 10.84 0.02
CA SER A 59 -18.09 11.29 -0.05
C SER A 59 -18.21 12.70 -0.61
N GLU A 60 -17.24 13.55 -0.31
CA GLU A 60 -17.10 14.89 -0.86
C GLU A 60 -15.63 15.14 -1.13
N PHE A 61 -15.30 15.65 -2.32
CA PHE A 61 -13.94 15.99 -2.67
C PHE A 61 -13.91 17.27 -3.51
N LYS A 62 -13.04 18.20 -3.12
CA LYS A 62 -12.81 19.45 -3.81
C LYS A 62 -11.33 19.80 -3.72
N CYS A 63 -10.70 20.00 -4.87
CA CYS A 63 -9.32 20.46 -4.96
C CYS A 63 -9.22 21.50 -6.08
N ASP A 64 -9.27 22.78 -5.70
CA ASP A 64 -9.36 23.88 -6.68
C ASP A 64 -8.08 24.03 -7.52
N ARG A 65 -6.93 23.62 -6.96
CA ARG A 65 -5.62 23.68 -7.60
C ARG A 65 -4.76 22.55 -7.08
N ALA A 66 -3.89 22.03 -7.96
CA ALA A 66 -2.91 21.04 -7.57
C ALA A 66 -2.00 21.58 -6.46
N ALA A 67 -1.81 20.79 -5.41
CA ALA A 67 -0.99 21.13 -4.26
C ALA A 67 -0.30 19.88 -3.72
N SER A 68 0.90 20.06 -3.17
CA SER A 68 1.68 18.98 -2.57
C SER A 68 1.81 19.25 -1.08
N LEU A 69 1.28 18.35 -0.25
CA LEU A 69 1.25 18.48 1.19
C LEU A 69 2.26 17.51 1.81
N GLY A 70 3.44 18.02 2.19
CA GLY A 70 4.47 17.23 2.85
C GLY A 70 4.13 16.95 4.31
N MET A 71 4.01 15.68 4.67
CA MET A 71 3.57 15.25 6.00
C MET A 71 4.46 14.15 6.59
N ASN A 72 4.63 14.19 7.90
CA ASN A 72 5.27 13.12 8.65
C ASN A 72 4.27 11.96 8.90
N VAL A 73 4.59 10.77 8.41
CA VAL A 73 3.72 9.59 8.43
C VAL A 73 3.46 9.09 9.85
N GLU A 74 4.43 9.21 10.75
CA GLU A 74 4.26 8.83 12.16
C GLU A 74 3.27 9.74 12.87
N SER A 75 3.30 11.04 12.56
CA SER A 75 2.38 12.04 13.10
C SER A 75 0.96 11.82 12.59
N LEU A 76 0.79 11.50 11.30
CA LEU A 76 -0.50 11.05 10.77
C LEU A 76 -1.02 9.81 11.50
N GLY A 77 -0.14 8.84 11.76
CA GLY A 77 -0.50 7.63 12.52
C GLY A 77 -0.98 7.93 13.94
N LYS A 78 -0.43 8.96 14.59
CA LYS A 78 -0.89 9.42 15.93
C LYS A 78 -2.29 10.04 15.84
N ILE A 79 -2.56 10.85 14.82
CA ILE A 79 -3.89 11.46 14.58
C ILE A 79 -4.92 10.36 14.32
N PHE A 80 -4.67 9.46 13.37
CA PHE A 80 -5.64 8.43 12.98
C PHE A 80 -5.85 7.32 14.02
N LYS A 81 -4.97 7.21 15.03
CA LYS A 81 -5.23 6.37 16.21
C LYS A 81 -6.36 6.89 17.09
N MET A 82 -6.65 8.19 17.05
CA MET A 82 -7.72 8.82 17.83
C MET A 82 -9.09 8.76 17.13
N CYS A 83 -9.12 8.31 15.87
CA CYS A 83 -10.32 8.00 15.11
C CYS A 83 -10.85 6.60 15.48
N GLY A 84 -12.13 6.53 15.79
CA GLY A 84 -12.90 5.31 15.93
C GLY A 84 -13.01 4.53 14.61
N PRO A 85 -13.48 3.27 14.66
CA PRO A 85 -13.61 2.42 13.47
C PRO A 85 -14.69 2.89 12.49
N SER A 86 -15.70 3.62 12.97
CA SER A 86 -16.85 4.13 12.21
C SER A 86 -16.83 5.65 12.02
N ASP A 87 -15.80 6.34 12.51
CA ASP A 87 -15.71 7.79 12.43
C ASP A 87 -15.48 8.23 10.98
N SER A 88 -16.09 9.35 10.59
CA SER A 88 -15.76 10.04 9.35
C SER A 88 -14.56 10.95 9.54
N LEU A 89 -13.87 11.28 8.44
CA LEU A 89 -12.69 12.14 8.45
C LEU A 89 -12.79 13.20 7.37
N LYS A 90 -12.71 14.47 7.77
CA LYS A 90 -12.58 15.60 6.87
C LYS A 90 -11.15 16.13 6.91
N LEU A 91 -10.50 16.20 5.76
CA LEU A 91 -9.20 16.82 5.54
C LEU A 91 -9.44 18.18 4.89
N LYS A 92 -8.88 19.24 5.48
CA LYS A 92 -8.96 20.60 4.95
C LYS A 92 -7.59 21.27 4.89
N TRP A 93 -7.32 21.92 3.76
CA TRP A 93 -6.15 22.79 3.61
C TRP A 93 -6.52 23.98 2.75
N GLN A 94 -6.15 25.18 3.19
CA GLN A 94 -6.57 26.42 2.54
C GLN A 94 -5.50 27.51 2.58
N ASN A 95 -5.56 28.41 1.59
CA ASN A 95 -4.79 29.66 1.54
C ASN A 95 -3.28 29.50 1.77
N ASP A 96 -2.69 28.42 1.24
CA ASP A 96 -1.27 28.14 1.36
C ASP A 96 -0.79 28.07 2.82
N ALA A 97 -1.66 27.57 3.71
CA ALA A 97 -1.36 27.44 5.13
C ALA A 97 -0.22 26.45 5.41
N ASP A 98 0.55 26.73 6.46
CA ASP A 98 1.62 25.84 6.96
C ASP A 98 1.09 24.60 7.69
N THR A 99 -0.24 24.44 7.79
CA THR A 99 -0.90 23.35 8.50
C THR A 99 -2.05 22.78 7.68
N VAL A 100 -2.24 21.47 7.75
CA VAL A 100 -3.44 20.76 7.28
C VAL A 100 -4.30 20.39 8.48
N SER A 101 -5.61 20.58 8.36
CA SER A 101 -6.58 20.27 9.42
C SER A 101 -7.27 18.94 9.14
N PHE A 102 -7.40 18.12 10.18
CA PHE A 102 -8.15 16.87 10.19
C PHE A 102 -9.28 16.97 11.22
N GLN A 103 -10.51 16.78 10.78
CA GLN A 103 -11.68 16.72 11.66
C GLN A 103 -12.24 15.30 11.63
N CYS A 104 -12.25 14.65 12.79
CA CYS A 104 -12.80 13.32 12.99
C CYS A 104 -14.16 13.43 13.69
N GLU A 105 -15.20 12.82 13.14
CA GLU A 105 -16.57 12.92 13.64
C GLU A 105 -17.15 11.52 13.88
N SER A 106 -17.56 11.24 15.12
CA SER A 106 -18.27 10.01 15.49
C SER A 106 -19.77 10.25 15.42
N GLY A 107 -20.46 9.52 14.55
CA GLY A 107 -21.92 9.63 14.40
C GLY A 107 -22.73 9.09 15.58
N GLU A 108 -22.12 8.33 16.50
CA GLU A 108 -22.82 7.73 17.66
C GLU A 108 -22.70 8.60 18.92
N ASP A 109 -21.62 9.35 19.07
CA ASP A 109 -21.27 10.06 20.31
C ASP A 109 -21.39 11.60 20.21
N ASP A 110 -21.86 12.14 19.07
CA ASP A 110 -21.80 13.59 18.73
C ASP A 110 -20.39 14.19 18.98
N ARG A 111 -19.35 13.35 18.86
CA ARG A 111 -17.97 13.71 19.18
C ARG A 111 -17.28 14.23 17.93
N ILE A 112 -16.79 15.47 18.02
CA ILE A 112 -15.92 16.09 17.02
C ILE A 112 -14.53 16.27 17.62
N ALA A 113 -13.50 15.83 16.89
CA ALA A 113 -12.10 16.01 17.26
C ALA A 113 -11.34 16.65 16.10
N ASP A 114 -10.80 17.84 16.34
CA ASP A 114 -10.01 18.61 15.37
C ASP A 114 -8.51 18.51 15.67
N PHE A 115 -7.72 18.32 14.62
CA PHE A 115 -6.26 18.20 14.70
C PHE A 115 -5.61 19.02 13.58
N ASP A 116 -4.66 19.88 13.94
CA ASP A 116 -3.84 20.60 12.97
C ASP A 116 -2.43 19.99 12.93
N LEU A 117 -2.03 19.55 11.75
CA LEU A 117 -0.70 19.00 11.50
C LEU A 117 0.14 19.99 10.70
N LYS A 118 1.34 20.31 11.20
CA LYS A 118 2.30 21.12 10.47
C LYS A 118 2.80 20.40 9.23
N LEU A 119 2.77 21.12 8.11
CA LEU A 119 3.35 20.69 6.85
C LEU A 119 4.85 20.94 6.84
N MET A 120 5.52 20.23 5.94
CA MET A 120 6.96 20.36 5.70
C MET A 120 7.24 20.41 4.21
N GLN A 121 8.35 21.03 3.85
CA GLN A 121 8.85 20.99 2.48
C GLN A 121 9.65 19.71 2.29
N ILE A 122 9.15 18.85 1.41
CA ILE A 122 9.82 17.60 1.03
C ILE A 122 10.17 17.73 -0.45
N GLU A 123 11.46 17.70 -0.74
CA GLU A 123 11.95 17.57 -2.11
C GLU A 123 11.58 16.17 -2.62
N SER A 124 10.74 16.12 -3.65
CA SER A 124 10.30 14.86 -4.25
C SER A 124 10.61 14.89 -5.74
N GLU A 125 11.39 13.91 -6.19
CA GLU A 125 11.52 13.59 -7.60
C GLU A 125 10.40 12.64 -7.97
N HIS A 126 9.40 13.13 -8.70
CA HIS A 126 8.38 12.26 -9.28
C HIS A 126 9.03 11.29 -10.25
N MET A 127 8.92 10.00 -9.97
CA MET A 127 9.39 8.95 -10.85
C MET A 127 8.24 8.48 -11.73
N GLU A 128 8.44 8.49 -13.04
CA GLU A 128 7.53 7.80 -13.93
C GLU A 128 7.66 6.30 -13.69
N ILE A 129 6.56 5.67 -13.25
CA ILE A 129 6.48 4.22 -13.15
C ILE A 129 6.19 3.71 -14.57
N PRO A 130 7.14 3.04 -15.24
CA PRO A 130 6.89 2.52 -16.57
C PRO A 130 5.80 1.45 -16.50
N GLU A 131 4.98 1.36 -17.55
CA GLU A 131 4.04 0.26 -17.71
C GLU A 131 4.81 -1.06 -17.86
N GLN A 132 4.90 -1.82 -16.77
CA GLN A 132 5.58 -3.11 -16.77
C GLN A 132 4.64 -4.21 -17.26
N GLN A 133 5.05 -4.91 -18.32
CA GLN A 133 4.37 -6.12 -18.77
C GLN A 133 4.83 -7.31 -17.94
N TYR A 134 4.16 -7.54 -16.81
CA TYR A 134 4.40 -8.72 -15.98
C TYR A 134 4.12 -10.00 -16.76
N LYS A 135 5.03 -10.97 -16.64
CA LYS A 135 4.86 -12.32 -17.22
C LYS A 135 3.91 -13.17 -16.39
N VAL A 136 3.83 -12.88 -15.09
CA VAL A 136 2.85 -13.49 -14.19
C VAL A 136 2.12 -12.42 -13.40
N LEU A 137 0.79 -12.50 -13.40
CA LEU A 137 -0.09 -11.80 -12.47
C LEU A 137 -0.75 -12.85 -11.57
N ALA A 138 -0.46 -12.82 -10.27
CA ALA A 138 -1.01 -13.74 -9.29
C ALA A 138 -1.87 -12.98 -8.27
N ARG A 139 -3.17 -13.26 -8.21
CA ARG A 139 -4.09 -12.71 -7.21
C ARG A 139 -4.33 -13.75 -6.13
N LEU A 140 -4.02 -13.39 -4.89
CA LEU A 140 -3.98 -14.27 -3.72
C LEU A 140 -4.77 -13.64 -2.56
N PRO A 141 -5.22 -14.42 -1.57
CA PRO A 141 -5.75 -13.85 -0.33
C PRO A 141 -4.67 -13.04 0.39
N SER A 142 -4.96 -11.79 0.74
CA SER A 142 -3.98 -10.88 1.35
C SER A 142 -3.54 -11.37 2.74
N ALA A 143 -4.46 -11.94 3.52
CA ALA A 143 -4.19 -12.53 4.83
C ALA A 143 -3.24 -13.74 4.75
N GLU A 144 -3.40 -14.58 3.71
CA GLU A 144 -2.52 -15.72 3.48
C GLU A 144 -1.12 -15.25 3.07
N PHE A 145 -1.02 -14.26 2.18
CA PHE A 145 0.27 -13.67 1.80
C PHE A 145 0.99 -13.05 3.00
N MET A 146 0.28 -12.32 3.88
CA MET A 146 0.84 -11.80 5.14
C MET A 146 1.34 -12.91 6.05
N LYS A 147 0.56 -13.98 6.20
CA LYS A 147 0.96 -15.14 7.01
C LYS A 147 2.22 -15.78 6.44
N ILE A 148 2.27 -16.04 5.14
CA ILE A 148 3.45 -16.60 4.46
C ILE A 148 4.70 -15.75 4.69
N CYS A 149 4.61 -14.43 4.49
CA CYS A 149 5.75 -13.53 4.67
C CYS A 149 6.27 -13.55 6.10
N ARG A 150 5.37 -13.50 7.09
CA ARG A 150 5.72 -13.53 8.52
C ARG A 150 6.30 -14.88 8.94
N ASP A 151 5.67 -15.98 8.56
CA ASP A 151 6.08 -17.32 8.99
C ASP A 151 7.44 -17.70 8.37
N LEU A 152 7.65 -17.38 7.09
CA LEU A 152 8.91 -17.69 6.41
C LEU A 152 10.06 -16.75 6.82
N LYS A 153 9.77 -15.59 7.42
CA LYS A 153 10.78 -14.66 7.95
C LYS A 153 11.58 -15.27 9.10
N GLU A 154 10.97 -16.19 9.85
CA GLU A 154 11.66 -16.93 10.92
C GLU A 154 12.74 -17.88 10.39
N PHE A 155 12.68 -18.26 9.11
CA PHE A 155 13.65 -19.17 8.48
C PHE A 155 14.81 -18.46 7.81
N GLY A 156 14.66 -17.21 7.36
CA GLY A 156 15.71 -16.50 6.65
C GLY A 156 15.33 -15.11 6.14
N GLU A 157 16.32 -14.43 5.57
CA GLU A 157 16.23 -13.02 5.15
C GLU A 157 15.82 -12.82 3.69
N THR A 158 15.86 -13.91 2.91
CA THR A 158 15.71 -13.89 1.46
C THR A 158 14.63 -14.87 1.05
N MET A 159 13.67 -14.40 0.26
CA MET A 159 12.57 -15.22 -0.27
C MET A 159 12.70 -15.33 -1.78
N GLN A 160 12.75 -16.56 -2.28
CA GLN A 160 12.57 -16.87 -3.69
C GLN A 160 11.07 -17.07 -3.97
N ILE A 161 10.57 -16.36 -4.97
CA ILE A 161 9.20 -16.50 -5.47
C ILE A 161 9.29 -17.15 -6.85
N GLN A 162 8.70 -18.33 -6.98
CA GLN A 162 8.59 -19.05 -8.24
C GLN A 162 7.13 -19.16 -8.64
N ALA A 163 6.74 -18.61 -9.78
CA ALA A 163 5.38 -18.66 -10.29
C ALA A 163 5.32 -19.33 -11.66
N SER A 164 4.43 -20.31 -11.78
CA SER A 164 4.18 -21.07 -13.00
C SER A 164 2.70 -21.44 -13.12
N LYS A 165 2.33 -22.18 -14.17
CA LYS A 165 0.96 -22.69 -14.33
C LYS A 165 0.51 -23.63 -13.20
N GLU A 166 1.45 -24.22 -12.46
CA GLU A 166 1.15 -25.08 -11.31
C GLU A 166 0.73 -24.28 -10.06
N GLY A 167 1.08 -22.99 -10.02
CA GLY A 167 0.82 -22.07 -8.93
C GLY A 167 2.03 -21.22 -8.57
N ILE A 168 1.98 -20.57 -7.41
CA ILE A 168 3.04 -19.72 -6.89
C ILE A 168 3.65 -20.32 -5.63
N ARG A 169 4.97 -20.44 -5.62
CA ARG A 169 5.79 -20.97 -4.53
C ARG A 169 6.60 -19.87 -3.89
N PHE A 170 6.62 -19.87 -2.56
CA PHE A 170 7.45 -19.02 -1.71
C PHE A 170 8.44 -19.92 -0.97
N SER A 171 9.73 -19.70 -1.20
CA SER A 171 10.81 -20.52 -0.66
C SER A 171 11.82 -19.65 0.07
N VAL A 172 12.22 -20.08 1.27
CA VAL A 172 13.27 -19.45 2.08
C VAL A 172 14.25 -20.52 2.52
N GLN A 173 15.54 -20.19 2.47
CA GLN A 173 16.62 -21.00 3.01
C GLN A 173 17.45 -20.13 3.96
N GLY A 174 17.67 -20.62 5.18
CA GLY A 174 18.55 -20.00 6.16
C GLY A 174 19.09 -21.02 7.15
N ASP A 175 19.64 -20.54 8.26
CA ASP A 175 20.46 -21.35 9.15
C ASP A 175 19.68 -22.47 9.86
N ILE A 176 18.41 -22.22 10.19
CA ILE A 176 17.56 -23.20 10.89
C ILE A 176 16.96 -24.25 9.94
N GLY A 177 17.03 -24.03 8.62
CA GLY A 177 16.50 -24.94 7.61
C GLY A 177 15.86 -24.24 6.42
N THR A 178 14.93 -24.93 5.77
CA THR A 178 14.21 -24.44 4.59
C THR A 178 12.72 -24.37 4.86
N GLY A 179 12.08 -23.29 4.39
CA GLY A 179 10.64 -23.10 4.42
C GLY A 179 10.10 -23.03 3.00
N ASN A 180 9.00 -23.74 2.72
CA ASN A 180 8.39 -23.79 1.40
C ASN A 180 6.87 -23.78 1.50
N VAL A 181 6.21 -22.82 0.84
CA VAL A 181 4.75 -22.75 0.75
C VAL A 181 4.35 -22.63 -0.72
N MET A 182 3.37 -23.42 -1.15
CA MET A 182 2.86 -23.43 -2.52
C MET A 182 1.37 -23.15 -2.54
N LEU A 183 0.95 -22.08 -3.21
CA LEU A 183 -0.44 -21.78 -3.48
C LEU A 183 -0.78 -22.19 -4.91
N LYS A 184 -1.70 -23.15 -5.05
CA LYS A 184 -2.22 -23.59 -6.34
C LYS A 184 -3.44 -22.76 -6.74
N PRO A 185 -3.72 -22.59 -8.04
CA PRO A 185 -4.96 -21.98 -8.52
C PRO A 185 -6.17 -22.64 -7.87
N ARG A 186 -7.08 -21.82 -7.34
CA ARG A 186 -8.29 -22.27 -6.65
C ARG A 186 -9.41 -21.28 -6.93
N GLU A 187 -10.49 -21.77 -7.54
CA GLU A 187 -11.72 -21.02 -7.70
C GLU A 187 -12.50 -20.98 -6.38
N SER A 188 -13.04 -19.83 -6.05
CA SER A 188 -14.00 -19.62 -4.96
C SER A 188 -14.82 -18.37 -5.28
N GLU A 189 -16.06 -18.33 -4.78
CA GLU A 189 -16.90 -17.12 -4.82
C GLU A 189 -16.42 -16.07 -3.80
N LYS A 190 -15.72 -16.51 -2.75
CA LYS A 190 -15.15 -15.65 -1.72
C LYS A 190 -13.74 -15.21 -2.12
N PRO A 191 -13.49 -13.90 -2.31
CA PRO A 191 -12.16 -13.40 -2.67
C PRO A 191 -11.04 -13.83 -1.70
N GLU A 192 -11.35 -13.91 -0.41
CA GLU A 192 -10.44 -14.35 0.67
C GLU A 192 -10.04 -15.84 0.58
N GLU A 193 -10.69 -16.63 -0.27
CA GLU A 193 -10.34 -18.01 -0.54
C GLU A 193 -9.85 -18.22 -1.98
N LYS A 194 -9.95 -17.22 -2.86
CA LYS A 194 -9.65 -17.36 -4.28
C LYS A 194 -8.15 -17.19 -4.58
N VAL A 195 -7.61 -18.02 -5.47
CA VAL A 195 -6.24 -17.92 -5.99
C VAL A 195 -6.28 -18.00 -7.52
N THR A 196 -5.90 -16.92 -8.22
CA THR A 196 -5.85 -16.90 -9.68
C THR A 196 -4.47 -16.51 -10.18
N LEU A 197 -4.01 -17.16 -11.24
CA LEU A 197 -2.73 -16.87 -11.88
C LEU A 197 -2.92 -16.73 -13.39
N THR A 198 -2.49 -15.60 -13.93
CA THR A 198 -2.32 -15.39 -15.38
C THR A 198 -0.84 -15.53 -15.69
N VAL A 199 -0.46 -16.60 -16.38
CA VAL A 199 0.94 -16.97 -16.63
C VAL A 199 1.22 -16.97 -18.13
N HIS A 200 1.96 -15.96 -18.59
CA HIS A 200 2.52 -15.91 -19.94
C HIS A 200 3.83 -16.72 -20.01
N GLU A 201 4.68 -16.56 -19.00
CA GLU A 201 5.96 -17.25 -18.86
C GLU A 201 6.22 -17.51 -17.37
N SER A 202 6.85 -18.64 -17.04
CA SER A 202 7.21 -18.94 -15.65
C SER A 202 8.31 -17.99 -15.18
N VAL A 203 8.18 -17.45 -13.97
CA VAL A 203 9.15 -16.51 -13.39
C VAL A 203 9.67 -17.05 -12.08
N THR A 204 10.97 -16.95 -11.87
CA THR A 204 11.62 -17.14 -10.58
C THR A 204 12.42 -15.87 -10.27
N ALA A 205 12.17 -15.27 -9.11
CA ALA A 205 12.90 -14.10 -8.67
C ALA A 205 13.09 -14.10 -7.15
N THR A 206 14.17 -13.47 -6.69
CA THR A 206 14.59 -13.49 -5.30
C THR A 206 14.45 -12.09 -4.70
N PHE A 207 13.90 -11.96 -3.49
CA PHE A 207 13.62 -10.68 -2.85
C PHE A 207 14.06 -10.65 -1.39
N ALA A 208 14.35 -9.46 -0.88
CA ALA A 208 14.59 -9.26 0.55
C ALA A 208 13.27 -9.36 1.33
N LEU A 209 13.14 -10.39 2.17
CA LEU A 209 11.89 -10.73 2.86
C LEU A 209 11.45 -9.65 3.85
N ARG A 210 12.39 -8.85 4.39
CA ARG A 210 12.02 -7.71 5.26
C ARG A 210 11.03 -6.74 4.59
N TYR A 211 11.17 -6.50 3.28
CA TYR A 211 10.27 -5.61 2.55
C TYR A 211 8.91 -6.26 2.31
N LEU A 212 8.89 -7.55 1.94
CA LEU A 212 7.64 -8.29 1.75
C LEU A 212 6.82 -8.35 3.03
N VAL A 213 7.47 -8.52 4.19
CA VAL A 213 6.82 -8.41 5.51
C VAL A 213 6.20 -7.03 5.69
N THR A 214 6.93 -5.95 5.37
CA THR A 214 6.40 -4.58 5.44
C THR A 214 5.21 -4.38 4.51
N PHE A 215 5.31 -4.76 3.24
CA PHE A 215 4.23 -4.60 2.27
C PHE A 215 2.99 -5.40 2.65
N SER A 216 3.18 -6.58 3.23
CA SER A 216 2.09 -7.43 3.67
C SER A 216 1.21 -6.80 4.75
N LYS A 217 1.69 -5.78 5.48
CA LYS A 217 0.90 -5.00 6.45
C LYS A 217 -0.29 -4.27 5.83
N ALA A 218 -0.32 -4.11 4.51
CA ALA A 218 -1.44 -3.59 3.76
C ALA A 218 -2.64 -4.57 3.64
N ALA A 219 -2.52 -5.83 4.08
CA ALA A 219 -3.62 -6.80 3.98
C ALA A 219 -4.98 -6.34 4.54
N PRO A 220 -5.08 -5.51 5.61
CA PRO A 220 -6.37 -4.99 6.07
C PRO A 220 -7.11 -4.06 5.09
N LEU A 221 -6.44 -3.59 4.01
CA LEU A 221 -7.04 -2.74 2.97
C LEU A 221 -7.97 -3.51 2.03
N CYS A 222 -7.66 -4.78 1.74
CA CYS A 222 -8.41 -5.61 0.80
C CYS A 222 -8.23 -7.09 1.13
N SER A 223 -9.24 -7.91 0.88
CA SER A 223 -9.17 -9.36 1.06
C SER A 223 -8.22 -10.07 0.08
N SER A 224 -7.82 -9.40 -1.00
CA SER A 224 -6.90 -9.93 -2.00
C SER A 224 -5.69 -9.02 -2.24
N VAL A 225 -4.58 -9.62 -2.66
CA VAL A 225 -3.35 -8.96 -3.10
C VAL A 225 -3.00 -9.47 -4.50
N GLU A 226 -2.54 -8.57 -5.36
CA GLU A 226 -2.06 -8.90 -6.70
C GLU A 226 -0.54 -8.75 -6.77
N LEU A 227 0.13 -9.83 -7.16
CA LEU A 227 1.57 -9.88 -7.36
C LEU A 227 1.88 -9.86 -8.86
N GLY A 228 2.65 -8.87 -9.29
CA GLY A 228 3.18 -8.75 -10.64
C GLY A 228 4.64 -9.17 -10.69
N LEU A 229 4.95 -10.23 -11.44
CA LEU A 229 6.29 -10.79 -11.59
C LEU A 229 6.73 -10.76 -13.05
N GLY A 230 7.96 -10.35 -13.28
CA GLY A 230 8.64 -10.41 -14.57
C GLY A 230 10.14 -10.65 -14.38
N PRO A 231 10.84 -11.18 -15.40
CA PRO A 231 12.29 -11.27 -15.37
C PRO A 231 12.88 -9.87 -15.34
N ASP A 232 13.86 -9.65 -14.47
CA ASP A 232 14.61 -8.38 -14.33
C ASP A 232 13.75 -7.13 -14.07
N SER A 233 12.47 -7.31 -13.70
CA SER A 233 11.56 -6.24 -13.31
C SER A 233 11.32 -6.25 -11.80
N PRO A 234 11.14 -5.08 -11.17
CA PRO A 234 10.66 -5.02 -9.79
C PRO A 234 9.39 -5.85 -9.58
N LEU A 235 9.30 -6.54 -8.44
CA LEU A 235 8.05 -7.14 -7.99
C LEU A 235 7.05 -6.02 -7.72
N SER A 236 5.85 -6.14 -8.29
CA SER A 236 4.71 -5.32 -7.89
C SER A 236 3.85 -6.07 -6.88
N VAL A 237 3.50 -5.41 -5.77
CA VAL A 237 2.55 -5.90 -4.77
C VAL A 237 1.43 -4.87 -4.63
N LYS A 238 0.24 -5.18 -5.14
CA LYS A 238 -0.87 -4.23 -5.25
C LYS A 238 -2.05 -4.66 -4.37
N TYR A 239 -2.59 -3.70 -3.63
CA TYR A 239 -3.81 -3.79 -2.83
C TYR A 239 -4.80 -2.74 -3.36
N GLU A 240 -6.01 -3.18 -3.73
CA GLU A 240 -7.10 -2.25 -4.07
C GLU A 240 -7.64 -1.60 -2.78
N LEU A 241 -8.15 -0.37 -2.86
CA LEU A 241 -8.67 0.35 -1.70
C LEU A 241 -10.18 0.16 -1.60
N GLU A 242 -10.62 -0.91 -0.92
CA GLU A 242 -12.01 -1.39 -0.87
C GLU A 242 -12.52 -1.93 -2.22
N ASN A 243 -12.42 -1.13 -3.28
CA ASN A 243 -12.72 -1.50 -4.66
C ASN A 243 -11.73 -0.82 -5.63
N ALA A 244 -11.72 -1.29 -6.88
CA ALA A 244 -10.80 -0.79 -7.90
C ALA A 244 -11.04 0.68 -8.31
N ASP A 245 -12.27 1.18 -8.14
CA ASP A 245 -12.66 2.54 -8.50
C ASP A 245 -12.16 3.57 -7.49
N ASN A 246 -12.00 3.20 -6.22
CA ASN A 246 -11.44 4.06 -5.17
C ASN A 246 -9.93 4.25 -5.31
N GLY A 247 -9.24 3.31 -5.95
CA GLY A 247 -7.80 3.36 -6.23
C GLY A 247 -7.03 2.20 -5.60
N PHE A 248 -5.75 2.42 -5.29
CA PHE A 248 -4.85 1.35 -4.87
C PHE A 248 -3.70 1.84 -3.98
N MET A 249 -3.15 0.92 -3.21
CA MET A 249 -1.82 1.01 -2.61
C MET A 249 -0.94 -0.06 -3.27
N GLN A 250 0.15 0.37 -3.90
CA GLN A 250 1.04 -0.49 -4.65
C GLN A 250 2.48 -0.29 -4.22
N PHE A 251 3.18 -1.41 -4.04
CA PHE A 251 4.59 -1.42 -3.69
C PHE A 251 5.40 -2.03 -4.84
N TYR A 252 6.59 -1.50 -5.04
CA TYR A 252 7.57 -2.04 -5.98
C TYR A 252 8.83 -2.42 -5.21
N LEU A 253 9.41 -3.56 -5.53
CA LEU A 253 10.64 -4.04 -4.90
C LEU A 253 11.59 -4.61 -5.94
N ALA A 254 12.78 -4.04 -6.05
CA ALA A 254 13.80 -4.58 -6.94
C ALA A 254 14.19 -6.01 -6.52
N PRO A 255 14.37 -6.94 -7.48
CA PRO A 255 14.89 -8.26 -7.18
C PRO A 255 16.33 -8.17 -6.66
N LYS A 256 16.72 -9.14 -5.85
CA LYS A 256 18.13 -9.43 -5.61
C LYS A 256 18.70 -10.04 -6.88
N ILE A 257 19.75 -9.42 -7.39
CA ILE A 257 20.56 -10.00 -8.46
C ILE A 257 21.57 -10.89 -7.75
N ASP A 258 21.54 -12.19 -8.03
CA ASP A 258 22.61 -13.10 -7.61
C ASP A 258 23.87 -12.73 -8.42
N GLU A 259 25.02 -12.57 -7.74
CA GLU A 259 26.33 -12.38 -8.41
C GLU A 259 26.72 -13.61 -9.26
#